data_AF-A0ABD0UDH4-F1
#
_entry.id   AF-A0ABD0UDH4-F1
#
_cell.length_a   1.000
_cell.length_b   1.000
_cell.length_c   1.000
_cell.angle_alpha   90.00
_cell.angle_beta   90.00
_cell.angle_gamma   90.00
#
_symmetry.space_group_name_H-M   'P 1'
#
loop_
_entity.id
_entity.type
_entity.pdbx_description
1 polymer ?
#
loop_
_entity_poly.entity_id
_entity_poly.type
_entity_poly.pdbx_seq_one_letter_code
_entity_poly.pdbx_strand_id
1 'polypeptide(L)' 'MMGIHRIVFILFRQLGRNTVFEPDLRHNFSTWNFAQEYNLSFPVAVVYFNCQREAGSGGRRFHN' A
#
# COMPACT_ATOMS: atom_id res chain seq x y z
N MET A 1 -6.72 -16.96 5.00
CA MET A 1 -5.87 -16.77 6.20
C MET A 1 -5.27 -15.37 6.09
N MET A 2 -5.34 -14.52 7.12
CA MET A 2 -4.67 -13.21 7.07
C MET A 2 -3.22 -13.41 7.56
N GLY A 3 -2.26 -13.27 6.66
CA GLY A 3 -0.85 -13.46 6.99
C GLY A 3 -0.23 -12.22 7.61
N ILE A 4 1.09 -12.15 7.56
CA ILE A 4 1.81 -10.89 7.73
C ILE A 4 1.60 -10.08 6.44
N HIS A 5 1.07 -8.87 6.57
CA HIS A 5 0.89 -7.90 5.49
C HIS A 5 2.01 -6.87 5.53
N ARG A 6 2.40 -6.36 4.36
CA ARG A 6 3.29 -5.21 4.24
C ARG A 6 2.44 -3.98 3.98
N ILE A 7 2.57 -2.96 4.82
CA ILE A 7 2.05 -1.63 4.51
C ILE A 7 3.23 -0.80 4.01
N VAL A 8 3.07 -0.21 2.83
CA VAL A 8 4.14 0.47 2.09
C VAL A 8 3.75 1.92 1.90
N PHE A 9 4.63 2.84 2.31
CA PHE A 9 4.55 4.25 1.98
C PHE A 9 5.56 4.57 0.89
N ILE A 10 5.10 5.25 -0.16
CA ILE A 10 5.89 5.60 -1.34
C ILE A 10 5.71 7.09 -1.60
N LEU A 11 6.82 7.83 -1.69
CA LEU A 11 6.81 9.26 -2.00
C LEU A 11 7.29 9.47 -3.43
N PHE A 12 6.50 10.19 -4.21
CA PHE A 12 6.83 10.60 -5.57
C PHE A 12 7.02 12.11 -5.64
N ARG A 13 7.90 12.55 -6.54
CA ARG A 13 8.01 13.96 -6.90
C ARG A 13 6.99 14.29 -7.98
N GLN A 14 6.04 15.17 -7.67
CA GLN A 14 5.08 15.70 -8.65
C GLN A 14 5.74 16.77 -9.54
N LEU A 15 5.26 16.87 -10.79
CA LEU A 15 5.68 17.92 -11.73
C LEU A 15 5.09 19.30 -11.36
N GLY A 16 3.99 19.34 -10.60
CA GLY A 16 3.34 20.56 -10.15
C GLY A 16 2.24 20.29 -9.11
N ARG A 17 1.54 21.35 -8.70
CA ARG A 17 0.36 21.23 -7.82
C ARG A 17 -0.86 20.82 -8.65
N ASN A 18 -1.79 20.08 -8.04
CA ASN A 18 -3.05 19.66 -8.66
C ASN A 18 -2.87 18.84 -9.97
N THR A 19 -1.82 18.02 -10.02
CA THR A 19 -1.51 17.16 -11.19
C THR A 19 -1.73 15.68 -10.94
N VAL A 20 -2.20 15.29 -9.76
CA VAL A 20 -2.39 13.88 -9.34
C VAL A 20 -3.73 13.78 -8.62
N PHE A 21 -4.53 12.79 -8.98
CA PHE A 21 -5.86 12.56 -8.41
C PHE A 21 -5.99 11.13 -7.87
N GLU A 22 -6.97 10.93 -6.99
CA GLU A 22 -7.25 9.64 -6.38
C GLU A 22 -7.79 8.61 -7.38
N PRO A 23 -7.50 7.31 -7.17
CA PRO A 23 -8.18 6.26 -7.92
C PRO A 23 -9.62 6.06 -7.40
N ASP A 24 -10.53 5.69 -8.30
CA ASP A 24 -11.94 5.40 -7.95
C ASP A 24 -12.08 4.24 -6.95
N LEU A 25 -11.18 3.25 -7.04
CA LEU A 25 -11.21 2.04 -6.24
C LEU A 25 -9.88 1.82 -5.50
N ARG A 26 -9.99 1.39 -4.24
CA ARG A 26 -8.82 1.09 -3.40
C ARG A 26 -8.24 -0.31 -3.64
N HIS A 27 -9.07 -1.27 -4.02
CA HIS A 27 -8.63 -2.64 -4.26
C HIS A 27 -7.98 -2.75 -5.65
N ASN A 28 -7.04 -3.68 -5.82
CA ASN A 28 -6.28 -3.87 -7.06
C ASN A 28 -5.50 -2.63 -7.55
N PHE A 29 -5.17 -1.70 -6.65
CA PHE A 29 -4.30 -0.57 -6.97
C PHE A 29 -2.89 -1.03 -7.36
N SER A 30 -2.33 -0.44 -8.43
CA SER A 30 -0.96 -0.68 -8.89
C SER A 30 -0.15 0.62 -8.84
N THR A 31 0.86 0.67 -7.96
CA THR A 31 1.77 1.82 -7.86
C THR A 31 2.49 2.12 -9.18
N TRP A 32 2.83 1.09 -9.96
CA TRP A 32 3.55 1.27 -11.21
C TRP A 32 2.66 1.94 -12.27
N ASN A 33 1.43 1.43 -12.46
CA ASN A 33 0.47 2.04 -13.38
C ASN A 33 0.17 3.49 -12.96
N PHE A 34 -0.05 3.72 -11.66
CA PHE A 34 -0.32 5.05 -11.11
C PHE A 34 0.83 6.03 -11.38
N ALA A 35 2.08 5.59 -11.19
CA ALA A 35 3.24 6.44 -11.46
C ALA A 35 3.33 6.79 -12.96
N GLN A 36 3.06 5.83 -13.84
CA GLN A 36 3.07 6.09 -15.29
C GLN A 36 1.97 7.06 -15.72
N GLU A 37 0.73 6.84 -15.26
CA GLU A 37 -0.43 7.67 -15.61
C GLU A 37 -0.19 9.15 -15.26
N TYR A 38 0.37 9.40 -14.08
CA TYR A 38 0.63 10.75 -13.59
C TYR A 38 2.03 11.30 -13.91
N ASN A 39 2.78 10.63 -14.79
CA ASN A 39 4.15 11.02 -15.16
C ASN A 39 5.05 11.22 -13.93
N LEU A 40 4.84 10.41 -12.90
CA LEU A 40 5.68 10.36 -11.72
C LEU A 40 6.92 9.55 -12.08
N SER A 41 8.10 10.13 -11.89
CA SER A 41 9.37 9.44 -12.05
C SER A 41 9.52 8.32 -11.02
N PHE A 42 10.72 7.75 -10.89
CA PHE A 42 11.01 6.83 -9.80
C PHE A 42 10.69 7.44 -8.42
N PRO A 43 10.27 6.59 -7.45
CA PRO A 43 10.05 7.04 -6.08
C PRO A 43 11.29 7.74 -5.51
N VAL A 44 11.08 8.84 -4.80
CA VAL A 44 12.17 9.57 -4.13
C VAL A 44 12.44 9.02 -2.72
N ALA A 45 11.46 8.35 -2.12
CA ALA A 45 11.60 7.64 -0.86
C ALA A 45 10.57 6.51 -0.75
N VAL A 46 10.94 5.43 -0.05
CA VAL A 46 10.07 4.29 0.22
C VAL A 46 10.35 3.76 1.62
N VAL A 47 9.29 3.48 2.38
CA VAL A 47 9.38 2.75 3.66
C VAL A 47 8.26 1.73 3.73
N TYR A 48 8.51 0.61 4.39
CA TYR A 48 7.47 -0.38 4.67
C TYR A 48 7.58 -0.90 6.10
N PHE A 49 6.46 -1.39 6.59
CA PHE A 49 6.36 -2.10 7.86
C PHE A 49 5.52 -3.35 7.67
N ASN A 50 5.86 -4.37 8.45
CA ASN A 50 5.06 -5.57 8.54
C ASN A 50 3.97 -5.35 9.59
N CYS A 51 2.76 -5.79 9.29
CA CYS A 51 1.66 -5.81 10.23
C CYS A 51 0.91 -7.13 10.14
N GLN A 52 0.32 -7.52 11.25
CA GLN A 52 -0.63 -8.63 11.32
C GLN A 52 -1.68 -8.27 12.34
N ARG A 53 -2.84 -8.94 12.28
CA ARG A 53 -3.85 -8.81 13.33
C ARG A 53 -3.22 -9.23 14.67
N GLU A 54 -3.48 -8.47 15.75
CA GLU A 54 -2.86 -8.69 17.07
C GLU A 54 -3.08 -10.12 17.59
N ALA A 55 -4.31 -10.62 17.48
CA ALA A 55 -4.65 -12.00 17.85
C ALA A 55 -4.20 -13.06 16.80
N GLY A 56 -3.37 -12.70 15.82
CA GLY A 56 -3.00 -13.53 14.68
C GLY A 56 -4.22 -13.89 13.81
N SER A 57 -4.13 -14.97 13.04
CA SER A 57 -5.25 -15.48 12.20
C SER A 57 -5.81 -16.82 12.67
N GLY A 58 -5.25 -17.40 13.72
CA GLY A 58 -5.89 -18.50 14.43
C GLY A 58 -7.02 -17.95 15.29
N GLY A 59 -8.24 -18.45 15.13
CA GLY A 59 -9.31 -18.19 16.11
C GLY A 59 -8.96 -18.75 17.49
N ARG A 60 -9.84 -18.54 18.48
CA ARG A 60 -9.74 -19.19 19.80
C ARG A 60 -9.60 -20.70 19.61
N ARG A 61 -8.42 -21.25 19.90
CA ARG A 61 -8.24 -22.70 20.03
C ARG A 61 -8.88 -23.09 21.37
N PHE A 62 -10.11 -23.59 21.34
CA PHE A 62 -10.66 -24.33 22.46
C PHE A 62 -9.81 -25.59 22.59
N HIS A 63 -8.93 -25.64 23.59
CA HIS A 63 -8.33 -26.89 24.02
C HIS A 63 -9.37 -27.56 24.92
N ASN A 64 -9.85 -28.73 24.49
CA ASN A 64 -10.56 -29.67 25.36
C ASN A 64 -9.54 -30.46 26.18
#